data_AF-A0A2S2PFP7-F1
#
_entry.id   AF-A0A2S2PFP7-F1
#
_cell.length_a   1.000
_cell.length_b   1.000
_cell.length_c   1.000
_cell.angle_alpha   90.00
_cell.angle_beta   90.00
_cell.angle_gamma   90.00
#
_symmetry.space_group_name_H-M   'P 1'
#
loop_
_entity.id
_entity.type
_entity.pdbx_description
1 polymer ?
#
loop_
_entity_poly.entity_id
_entity_poly.type
_entity_poly.pdbx_seq_one_letter_code
_entity_poly.pdbx_strand_id
1 'polypeptide(L)'
;MKENFSIVIESYHIADRGTQENVHELSPEKLKQREVQIIDIGNDSISSSDYKEDEDPKKFKSQKSGRGPLHGNWIETANPVMTCYKLVSADFKWFGLQNRVENLIQKSERRLFTNFHRQVFCWMDRWHGLTLQDIREIEEKTREVLDRQRNEGTVRGMKADAD
;
A
#
# COMPACT_ATOMS: atom_id res chain seq x y z
N MET A 1 2.58 -22.27 -10.03
CA MET A 1 2.09 -21.98 -11.39
C MET A 1 3.21 -21.70 -12.40
N LYS A 2 4.50 -21.95 -12.08
CA LYS A 2 5.66 -21.68 -12.96
C LYS A 2 5.52 -20.30 -13.64
N GLU A 3 5.71 -20.22 -14.95
CA GLU A 3 5.64 -18.98 -15.74
C GLU A 3 4.20 -18.53 -16.09
N ASN A 4 3.19 -19.26 -15.60
CA ASN A 4 1.79 -18.93 -15.86
C ASN A 4 1.19 -17.94 -14.84
N PHE A 5 1.96 -17.54 -13.83
CA PHE A 5 1.55 -16.56 -12.84
C PHE A 5 2.73 -15.70 -12.38
N SER A 6 2.57 -14.38 -12.42
CA SER A 6 3.51 -13.41 -11.86
C SER A 6 2.74 -12.27 -11.19
N ILE A 7 3.29 -11.74 -10.10
CA ILE A 7 2.96 -10.41 -9.58
C ILE A 7 4.29 -9.74 -9.28
N VAL A 8 4.56 -8.61 -9.90
CA VAL A 8 5.79 -7.83 -9.75
C VAL A 8 5.40 -6.41 -9.36
N ILE A 9 5.96 -5.94 -8.25
CA ILE A 9 5.73 -4.58 -7.74
C ILE A 9 7.08 -3.86 -7.70
N GLU A 10 7.28 -2.91 -8.60
CA GLU A 10 8.48 -2.07 -8.67
C GLU A 10 8.15 -0.70 -8.09
N SER A 11 8.94 -0.22 -7.12
CA SER A 11 8.61 1.01 -6.37
C SER A 11 9.76 2.01 -6.38
N TYR A 12 9.47 3.24 -6.81
CA TYR A 12 10.32 4.41 -6.55
C TYR A 12 9.71 5.26 -5.45
N HIS A 13 10.55 5.76 -4.53
CA HIS A 13 10.13 6.69 -3.47
C HIS A 13 10.85 8.02 -3.71
N ILE A 14 10.10 9.04 -4.14
CA ILE A 14 10.66 10.31 -4.59
C ILE A 14 10.09 11.46 -3.75
N ALA A 15 10.93 12.44 -3.43
CA ALA A 15 10.55 13.66 -2.71
C ALA A 15 9.82 14.65 -3.62
N ASP A 16 8.66 14.25 -4.15
CA ASP A 16 7.76 15.07 -4.95
C ASP A 16 6.29 14.84 -4.55
N ARG A 17 5.37 15.44 -5.32
CA ARG A 17 3.90 15.33 -5.14
C ARG A 17 3.24 14.46 -6.21
N GLY A 18 3.96 13.54 -6.85
CA GLY A 18 3.36 12.60 -7.79
C GLY A 18 3.22 13.14 -9.21
N THR A 19 3.98 14.19 -9.55
CA THR A 19 3.85 14.90 -10.84
C THR A 19 4.73 14.33 -11.95
N GLN A 20 5.68 13.45 -11.64
CA GLN A 20 6.52 12.82 -12.65
C GLN A 20 5.76 11.73 -13.41
N GLU A 21 5.86 11.78 -14.73
CA GLU A 21 5.33 10.75 -15.62
C GLU A 21 6.39 9.70 -15.95
N ASN A 22 5.96 8.45 -16.10
CA ASN A 22 6.79 7.32 -16.53
C ASN A 22 8.15 7.17 -15.78
N VAL A 23 8.14 7.31 -14.45
CA VAL A 23 9.34 7.19 -13.58
C VAL A 23 10.09 5.87 -13.76
N HIS A 24 9.39 4.79 -14.14
CA HIS A 24 9.96 3.47 -14.41
C HIS A 24 10.49 3.30 -15.85
N GLU A 25 10.48 4.36 -16.66
CA GLU A 25 11.01 4.38 -18.02
C GLU A 25 10.43 3.25 -18.90
N LEU A 26 9.12 3.02 -18.80
CA LEU A 26 8.44 2.00 -19.61
C LEU A 26 8.54 2.32 -21.10
N SER A 27 8.65 1.27 -21.91
CA SER A 27 8.55 1.39 -23.36
C SER A 27 7.17 1.94 -23.77
N PRO A 28 7.04 2.58 -24.95
CA PRO A 28 5.78 3.13 -25.42
C PRO A 28 4.62 2.11 -25.41
N GLU A 29 4.91 0.84 -25.69
CA GLU A 29 3.91 -0.24 -25.75
C GLU A 29 3.36 -0.59 -24.36
N LYS A 30 4.23 -0.67 -23.35
CA LYS A 30 3.82 -0.90 -21.95
C LYS A 30 3.14 0.32 -21.37
N LEU A 31 3.65 1.52 -21.69
CA LEU A 31 3.09 2.77 -21.20
C LEU A 31 1.64 2.97 -21.69
N LYS A 32 1.32 2.57 -22.92
CA LYS A 32 -0.05 2.61 -23.46
C LYS A 32 -1.03 1.68 -22.74
N GLN A 33 -0.53 0.58 -22.17
CA GLN A 33 -1.34 -0.38 -21.42
C GLN A 33 -1.50 0.01 -19.94
N ARG A 34 -0.59 0.85 -19.43
CA ARG A 34 -0.59 1.29 -18.04
C ARG A 34 -1.81 2.15 -17.73
N GLU A 35 -2.48 1.83 -16.63
CA GLU A 35 -3.42 2.72 -15.95
C GLU A 35 -2.72 3.39 -14.77
N VAL A 36 -2.92 4.70 -14.60
CA VAL A 36 -2.42 5.44 -13.43
C VAL A 36 -3.56 5.62 -12.44
N GLN A 37 -3.35 5.16 -11.21
CA GLN A 37 -4.27 5.37 -10.10
C GLN A 37 -3.57 6.13 -8.97
N ILE A 38 -4.16 7.24 -8.56
CA ILE A 38 -3.72 8.00 -7.40
C ILE A 38 -4.46 7.45 -6.17
N ILE A 39 -3.71 7.12 -5.12
CA ILE A 39 -4.27 6.72 -3.83
C ILE A 39 -4.17 7.91 -2.88
N ASP A 40 -5.30 8.50 -2.54
CA ASP A 40 -5.39 9.58 -1.56
C ASP A 40 -5.79 9.00 -0.19
N ILE A 41 -4.81 8.77 0.68
CA ILE A 41 -5.07 8.16 2.01
C ILE A 41 -5.99 8.98 2.92
N GLY A 42 -6.14 10.29 2.66
CA GLY A 42 -7.02 11.17 3.42
C GLY A 42 -8.44 11.18 2.86
N ASN A 43 -8.60 11.16 1.53
CA ASN A 43 -9.87 11.41 0.86
C ASN A 43 -10.52 10.19 0.21
N ASP A 44 -9.75 9.17 -0.18
CA ASP A 44 -10.31 7.96 -0.77
C ASP A 44 -11.27 7.27 0.20
N SER A 45 -12.41 6.83 -0.32
CA SER A 45 -13.33 5.97 0.41
C SER A 45 -12.73 4.57 0.56
N ILE A 46 -12.85 4.00 1.76
CA ILE A 46 -12.54 2.59 2.03
C ILE A 46 -13.82 1.84 2.39
N SER A 47 -13.78 0.52 2.24
CA SER A 47 -14.91 -0.33 2.61
C SER A 47 -15.16 -0.25 4.12
N SER A 48 -16.42 -0.44 4.54
CA SER A 48 -16.76 -0.46 5.96
C SER A 48 -16.10 -1.61 6.73
N SER A 49 -15.76 -2.70 6.04
CA SER A 49 -15.06 -3.85 6.63
C SER A 49 -13.57 -3.59 6.85
N ASP A 50 -12.98 -2.64 6.12
CA ASP A 50 -11.59 -2.21 6.32
C ASP A 50 -11.48 -1.01 7.26
N TYR A 51 -12.54 -0.22 7.41
CA TYR A 51 -12.49 1.00 8.21
C TYR A 51 -12.23 0.71 9.69
N LYS A 52 -11.17 1.32 10.21
CA LYS A 52 -10.92 1.44 11.64
C LYS A 52 -10.64 2.89 11.98
N GLU A 53 -11.27 3.36 13.05
CA GLU A 53 -11.16 4.76 13.47
C GLU A 53 -9.72 5.14 13.85
N ASP A 54 -8.97 4.23 14.47
CA ASP A 54 -7.57 4.43 14.86
C ASP A 54 -6.58 4.34 13.68
N GLU A 55 -7.08 3.98 12.49
CA GLU A 55 -6.33 3.93 11.23
C GLU A 55 -6.89 4.99 10.23
N ASP A 56 -7.55 6.03 10.73
CA ASP A 56 -8.12 7.11 9.92
C ASP A 56 -7.24 8.38 9.91
N PRO A 57 -6.55 8.70 8.78
CA PRO A 57 -5.69 9.87 8.69
C PRO A 57 -6.44 11.21 8.88
N LYS A 58 -7.76 11.22 8.69
CA LYS A 58 -8.62 12.38 8.99
C LYS A 58 -8.81 12.61 10.49
N LYS A 59 -8.50 11.63 11.34
CA LYS A 59 -8.66 11.69 12.80
C LYS A 59 -7.34 11.62 13.54
N PHE A 60 -6.28 11.13 12.89
CA PHE A 60 -4.96 11.01 13.50
C PHE A 60 -4.17 12.32 13.44
N LYS A 61 -3.61 12.72 14.58
CA LYS A 61 -2.57 13.75 14.69
C LYS A 61 -1.40 13.23 15.52
N SER A 62 -0.23 13.17 14.90
CA SER A 62 1.00 12.70 15.52
C SER A 62 1.42 13.63 16.66
N GLN A 63 1.66 13.07 17.83
CA GLN A 63 2.20 13.79 18.98
C GLN A 63 3.71 14.03 18.86
N LYS A 64 4.44 13.15 18.14
CA LYS A 64 5.88 13.29 17.96
C LYS A 64 6.28 14.29 16.87
N SER A 65 5.49 14.39 15.80
CA SER A 65 5.82 15.22 14.63
C SER A 65 4.85 16.38 14.38
N GLY A 66 3.68 16.37 15.04
CA GLY A 66 2.62 17.36 14.82
C GLY A 66 1.82 17.19 13.52
N ARG A 67 2.17 16.21 12.66
CA ARG A 67 1.52 15.99 11.36
C ARG A 67 0.10 15.44 11.50
N GLY A 68 -0.74 15.80 10.54
CA GLY A 68 -2.16 15.46 10.53
C GLY A 68 -3.01 16.40 11.40
N PRO A 69 -4.33 16.26 11.37
CA PRO A 69 -5.10 15.35 10.51
C PRO A 69 -5.08 15.77 9.02
N LEU A 70 -5.27 14.81 8.12
CA LEU A 70 -5.28 15.02 6.68
C LEU A 70 -6.70 15.32 6.19
N HIS A 71 -6.92 16.51 5.63
CA HIS A 71 -8.22 16.95 5.10
C HIS A 71 -8.05 17.69 3.78
N GLY A 72 -9.09 17.65 2.94
CA GLY A 72 -9.18 18.48 1.74
C GLY A 72 -7.94 18.31 0.84
N ASN A 73 -7.27 19.42 0.54
CA ASN A 73 -6.10 19.48 -0.33
C ASN A 73 -4.77 19.14 0.38
N TRP A 74 -4.76 18.19 1.32
CA TRP A 74 -3.55 17.84 2.07
C TRP A 74 -2.37 17.41 1.17
N ILE A 75 -2.64 16.80 0.00
CA ILE A 75 -1.61 16.43 -0.98
C ILE A 75 -0.83 17.67 -1.47
N GLU A 76 -1.45 18.85 -1.53
CA GLU A 76 -0.84 20.11 -1.95
C GLU A 76 -0.16 20.84 -0.77
N THR A 77 -0.73 20.73 0.44
CA THR A 77 -0.32 21.57 1.58
C THR A 77 0.64 20.87 2.55
N ALA A 78 0.66 19.52 2.57
CA ALA A 78 1.49 18.78 3.51
C ALA A 78 2.98 18.99 3.23
N ASN A 79 3.76 19.03 4.32
CA ASN A 79 5.21 19.13 4.31
C ASN A 79 5.81 18.45 5.58
N PRO A 80 6.86 17.63 5.46
CA PRO A 80 7.41 17.09 4.21
C PRO A 80 6.43 16.16 3.50
N VAL A 81 6.64 15.99 2.20
CA VAL A 81 5.87 15.10 1.31
C VAL A 81 6.82 14.30 0.42
N MET A 82 6.36 13.12 0.02
CA MET A 82 7.00 12.23 -0.94
C MET A 82 5.90 11.48 -1.69
N THR A 83 6.22 10.91 -2.86
CA THR A 83 5.35 9.99 -3.59
C THR A 83 6.01 8.64 -3.81
N CYS A 84 5.25 7.57 -3.55
CA CYS A 84 5.65 6.19 -3.84
C CYS A 84 5.00 5.79 -5.18
N TYR A 85 5.82 5.72 -6.22
CA TYR A 85 5.39 5.26 -7.54
C TYR A 85 5.48 3.74 -7.59
N LYS A 86 4.34 3.05 -7.39
CA LYS A 86 4.25 1.59 -7.44
C LYS A 86 3.73 1.14 -8.80
N LEU A 87 4.59 0.53 -9.60
CA LEU A 87 4.20 -0.15 -10.83
C LEU A 87 3.86 -1.60 -10.50
N VAL A 88 2.60 -2.00 -10.71
CA VAL A 88 2.11 -3.35 -10.47
C VAL A 88 1.89 -4.06 -11.80
N SER A 89 2.72 -5.06 -12.08
CA SER A 89 2.56 -5.96 -13.22
C SER A 89 2.04 -7.31 -12.74
N ALA A 90 0.94 -7.79 -13.31
CA ALA A 90 0.36 -9.09 -12.98
C ALA A 90 0.09 -9.88 -14.26
N ASP A 91 0.65 -11.08 -14.37
CA ASP A 91 0.39 -12.01 -15.47
C ASP A 91 -0.32 -13.24 -14.91
N PHE A 92 -1.44 -13.65 -15.53
CA PHE A 92 -2.11 -14.90 -15.22
C PHE A 92 -2.55 -15.64 -16.49
N LYS A 93 -1.71 -16.56 -16.97
CA LYS A 93 -1.90 -17.28 -18.24
C LYS A 93 -2.76 -18.52 -18.04
N TRP A 94 -4.08 -18.30 -17.92
CA TRP A 94 -5.06 -19.38 -17.84
C TRP A 94 -6.27 -19.11 -18.73
N PHE A 95 -6.57 -20.06 -19.63
CA PHE A 95 -7.66 -19.92 -20.58
C PHE A 95 -9.01 -19.71 -19.88
N GLY A 96 -9.71 -18.64 -20.24
CA GLY A 96 -11.02 -18.28 -19.69
C GLY A 96 -10.99 -17.58 -18.32
N LEU A 97 -9.82 -17.45 -17.67
CA LEU A 97 -9.71 -16.84 -16.34
C LEU A 97 -8.73 -15.66 -16.27
N GLN A 98 -7.85 -15.48 -17.27
CA GLN A 98 -6.81 -14.44 -17.30
C GLN A 98 -7.29 -13.06 -16.84
N ASN A 99 -8.15 -12.41 -17.62
CA ASN A 99 -8.60 -11.05 -17.34
C ASN A 99 -9.30 -10.92 -15.98
N ARG A 100 -10.05 -11.95 -15.55
CA ARG A 100 -10.77 -11.91 -14.26
C ARG A 100 -9.77 -11.91 -13.10
N VAL A 101 -8.78 -12.78 -13.15
CA VAL A 101 -7.78 -12.93 -12.07
C VAL A 101 -6.82 -11.73 -12.06
N GLU A 102 -6.35 -11.27 -13.22
CA GLU A 102 -5.48 -10.07 -13.30
C GLU A 102 -6.19 -8.83 -12.75
N ASN A 103 -7.47 -8.62 -13.11
CA ASN A 103 -8.26 -7.52 -12.54
C ASN A 103 -8.49 -7.66 -11.03
N LEU A 104 -8.71 -8.88 -10.54
CA LEU A 104 -8.85 -9.13 -9.10
C LEU A 104 -7.56 -8.79 -8.34
N ILE A 105 -6.39 -9.13 -8.90
CA ILE A 105 -5.09 -8.78 -8.34
C ILE A 105 -4.93 -7.26 -8.27
N GLN A 106 -5.18 -6.55 -9.37
CA GLN A 106 -5.04 -5.08 -9.40
C GLN A 106 -5.96 -4.39 -8.37
N LYS A 107 -7.22 -4.84 -8.23
CA LYS A 107 -8.13 -4.34 -7.19
C LYS A 107 -7.63 -4.65 -5.78
N SER A 108 -7.11 -5.85 -5.56
CA SER A 108 -6.59 -6.30 -4.26
C SER A 108 -5.35 -5.49 -3.86
N GLU A 109 -4.42 -5.24 -4.79
CA GLU A 109 -3.22 -4.41 -4.56
C GLU A 109 -3.60 -2.97 -4.26
N ARG A 110 -4.55 -2.38 -5.02
CA ARG A 110 -5.06 -1.03 -4.73
C ARG A 110 -5.64 -0.93 -3.32
N ARG A 111 -6.47 -1.91 -2.92
CA ARG A 111 -7.06 -1.99 -1.57
C ARG A 111 -5.98 -2.14 -0.50
N LEU A 112 -5.01 -3.03 -0.71
CA LEU A 112 -3.88 -3.25 0.18
C LEU A 112 -3.08 -1.95 0.37
N PHE A 113 -2.66 -1.29 -0.71
CA PHE A 113 -1.88 -0.05 -0.63
C PHE A 113 -2.66 1.07 0.06
N THR A 114 -3.96 1.19 -0.21
CA THR A 114 -4.81 2.20 0.46
C THR A 114 -4.80 2.00 1.97
N ASN A 115 -5.10 0.78 2.43
CA ASN A 115 -5.18 0.47 3.86
C ASN A 115 -3.80 0.52 4.53
N PHE A 116 -2.77 -0.02 3.87
CA PHE A 116 -1.40 -0.01 4.37
C PHE A 116 -0.87 1.41 4.59
N HIS A 117 -1.01 2.32 3.63
CA HIS A 117 -0.46 3.67 3.80
C HIS A 117 -1.26 4.52 4.79
N ARG A 118 -2.57 4.25 4.94
CA ARG A 118 -3.37 4.82 6.05
C ARG A 118 -2.81 4.39 7.41
N GLN A 119 -2.53 3.10 7.58
CA GLN A 119 -1.90 2.56 8.79
C GLN A 119 -0.51 3.14 9.04
N VAL A 120 0.36 3.18 8.03
CA VAL A 120 1.70 3.77 8.14
C VAL A 120 1.62 5.21 8.65
N PHE A 121 0.70 6.02 8.12
CA PHE A 121 0.50 7.39 8.58
C PHE A 121 -0.02 7.44 10.03
N CYS A 122 -1.05 6.67 10.36
CA CYS A 122 -1.67 6.68 11.70
C CYS A 122 -0.79 6.04 12.78
N TRP A 123 0.18 5.22 12.39
CA TRP A 123 1.16 4.61 13.29
C TRP A 123 2.47 5.41 13.35
N MET A 124 2.50 6.63 12.81
CA MET A 124 3.69 7.47 12.78
C MET A 124 4.37 7.58 14.14
N ASP A 125 3.61 7.76 15.22
CA ASP A 125 4.22 7.89 16.55
C ASP A 125 4.89 6.59 17.04
N ARG A 126 4.56 5.42 16.46
CA ARG A 126 5.17 4.14 16.79
C ARG A 126 6.53 3.95 16.12
N TRP A 127 6.71 4.44 14.90
CA TRP A 127 7.95 4.25 14.13
C TRP A 127 8.81 5.52 14.02
N HIS A 128 8.25 6.71 14.20
CA HIS A 128 8.98 7.97 14.12
C HIS A 128 10.03 8.05 15.23
N GLY A 129 11.30 8.17 14.80
CA GLY A 129 12.48 8.19 15.66
C GLY A 129 13.15 6.83 15.82
N LEU A 130 12.62 5.74 15.24
CA LEU A 130 13.33 4.46 15.21
C LEU A 130 14.55 4.55 14.30
N THR A 131 15.63 3.90 14.74
CA THR A 131 16.83 3.69 13.93
C THR A 131 16.67 2.43 13.08
N LEU A 132 17.52 2.26 12.06
CA LEU A 132 17.54 1.03 11.26
C LEU A 132 17.87 -0.20 12.11
N GLN A 133 18.63 -0.03 13.20
CA GLN A 133 18.93 -1.12 14.13
C GLN A 133 17.68 -1.56 14.89
N ASP A 134 16.87 -0.62 15.37
CA ASP A 134 15.58 -0.93 16.02
C ASP A 134 14.64 -1.68 15.06
N ILE A 135 14.63 -1.29 13.78
CA ILE A 135 13.85 -1.99 12.74
C ILE A 135 14.30 -3.44 12.60
N ARG A 136 15.61 -3.72 12.52
CA ARG A 136 16.14 -5.09 12.42
C ARG A 136 15.75 -5.95 13.62
N GLU A 137 15.75 -5.38 14.82
CA GLU A 137 15.33 -6.08 16.03
C GLU A 137 13.82 -6.37 16.05
N ILE A 138 13.00 -5.44 15.54
CA ILE A 138 11.57 -5.65 15.35
C ILE A 138 11.31 -6.75 14.31
N GLU A 139 12.04 -6.76 13.20
CA GLU A 139 11.93 -7.78 12.15
C GLU A 139 12.23 -9.18 12.70
N GLU A 140 13.31 -9.34 13.46
CA GLU A 140 13.69 -10.61 14.08
C GLU A 140 12.60 -11.14 15.02
N LYS A 141 12.10 -10.30 15.93
CA LYS A 141 11.00 -10.67 16.85
C LYS A 141 9.71 -10.96 16.09
N THR A 142 9.42 -10.18 15.05
CA THR A 142 8.21 -10.34 14.24
C THR A 142 8.24 -11.67 13.48
N ARG A 143 9.40 -12.09 12.97
CA ARG A 143 9.57 -13.39 12.31
C ARG A 143 9.12 -14.54 13.22
N GLU A 144 9.62 -14.57 14.45
CA GLU A 144 9.25 -15.60 15.43
C GLU A 144 7.75 -15.59 15.77
N VAL A 145 7.19 -14.40 15.97
CA VAL A 145 5.76 -14.23 16.29
C VAL A 145 4.88 -14.69 15.13
N LEU A 146 5.24 -14.34 13.89
CA LEU A 146 4.51 -14.74 12.70
C LEU A 146 4.57 -16.25 12.47
N ASP A 147 5.74 -16.87 12.69
CA ASP A 147 5.87 -18.33 12.59
C ASP A 147 4.99 -19.06 13.60
N ARG A 148 4.96 -18.60 14.86
CA ARG A 148 4.05 -19.16 15.88
C ARG A 148 2.59 -18.96 15.49
N GLN A 149 2.20 -17.76 15.09
CA GLN A 149 0.81 -17.44 14.71
C GLN A 149 0.34 -18.24 13.50
N ARG A 150 1.22 -18.51 12.53
CA ARG A 150 0.90 -19.35 11.38
C ARG A 150 0.61 -20.80 11.78
N ASN A 151 1.31 -21.32 12.78
CA ASN A 151 1.19 -22.71 13.21
C ASN A 151 0.06 -22.92 14.25
N GLU A 152 -0.17 -21.95 15.13
CA GLU A 152 -1.03 -22.10 16.31
C GLU A 152 -2.22 -21.12 16.34
N GLY A 153 -2.19 -20.08 15.51
CA GLY A 153 -3.19 -19.00 15.53
C GLY A 153 -4.47 -19.31 14.76
N THR A 154 -5.46 -18.41 14.90
CA THR A 154 -6.70 -18.45 14.13
C THR A 154 -6.63 -17.54 12.91
N VAL A 155 -7.44 -17.86 11.89
CA VAL A 155 -7.56 -17.02 10.68
C VAL A 155 -8.08 -15.63 11.06
N ARG A 156 -7.36 -14.59 10.60
CA ARG A 156 -7.64 -13.18 10.89
C ARG A 156 -7.16 -12.28 9.77
N GLY A 157 -7.56 -11.01 9.80
CA GLY A 157 -7.16 -10.00 8.82
C GLY A 157 -8.14 -9.86 7.67
N MET A 158 -7.66 -9.29 6.57
CA MET A 158 -8.47 -9.00 5.38
C MET A 158 -8.94 -10.30 4.73
N LYS A 159 -10.22 -10.34 4.36
CA LYS A 159 -10.79 -11.40 3.53
C LYS A 159 -10.91 -10.86 2.10
N ALA A 160 -10.64 -11.72 1.11
CA ALA A 160 -10.98 -11.41 -0.26
C ALA A 160 -12.50 -11.16 -0.34
N ASP A 161 -12.90 -10.16 -1.13
CA ASP A 161 -14.32 -9.91 -1.36
C ASP A 161 -14.92 -11.14 -2.04
N ALA A 162 -16.04 -11.63 -1.50
CA ALA A 162 -16.85 -12.61 -2.21
C ALA A 162 -17.59 -11.84 -3.30
N ASP A 163 -17.29 -12.14 -4.56
CA ASP A 163 -18.06 -11.65 -5.72
C ASP A 163 -19.57 -11.88 -5.52
#